data_AF-A0A4D4N273-F1
#
_entry.id   AF-A0A4D4N273-F1
#
_cell.length_a   1.000
_cell.length_b   1.000
_cell.length_c   1.000
_cell.angle_alpha   90.00
_cell.angle_beta   90.00
_cell.angle_gamma   90.00
#
_symmetry.space_group_name_H-M   'P 1'
#
loop_
_entity.id
_entity.type
_entity.pdbx_description
1 polymer ?
#
loop_
_entity_poly.entity_id
_entity_poly.type
_entity_poly.pdbx_seq_one_letter_code
_entity_poly.pdbx_strand_id
1 'polypeptide(L)'
;MEMPDPDATRLGHLRRQVLTSRNVRGGPLTDWFLGGLNYQIEHHLFPSMPRPHLRLAQPLVRAHCRETGISYVEAGLVDSYRQALRHMREVGEPLRSQYP
;
A
#
# COMPACT_ATOMS: atom_id res chain seq x y z
N MET A 1 1.78 22.33 5.95
CA MET A 1 0.45 22.97 5.83
C MET A 1 -0.56 21.85 5.91
N GLU A 2 -1.20 21.70 7.07
CA GLU A 2 -2.20 20.65 7.28
C GLU A 2 -3.51 21.13 6.68
N MET A 3 -3.97 20.44 5.62
CA MET A 3 -5.27 20.68 5.03
C MET A 3 -6.25 19.77 5.77
N PRO A 4 -7.26 20.31 6.49
CA PRO A 4 -8.27 19.48 7.13
C PRO A 4 -9.08 18.77 6.04
N ASP A 5 -9.06 17.44 6.08
CA ASP A 5 -9.94 16.60 5.27
C ASP A 5 -11.38 16.76 5.79
N PRO A 6 -12.36 17.17 4.97
CA PRO A 6 -13.75 17.26 5.39
C PRO A 6 -14.35 15.90 5.83
N ASP A 7 -13.70 14.78 5.48
CA ASP A 7 -14.07 13.42 5.87
C ASP A 7 -13.24 12.88 7.06
N ALA A 8 -12.78 13.74 7.98
CA ALA A 8 -11.96 13.43 9.17
C ALA A 8 -12.56 12.41 10.18
N THR A 9 -13.55 11.63 9.77
CA THR A 9 -13.95 10.40 10.43
C THR A 9 -13.00 9.26 10.07
N ARG A 10 -13.05 8.16 10.84
CA ARG A 10 -12.29 6.91 10.63
C ARG A 10 -12.33 6.40 9.17
N LEU A 11 -13.39 6.75 8.42
CA LEU A 11 -13.56 6.45 6.99
C LEU A 11 -12.53 7.18 6.11
N GLY A 12 -12.21 8.45 6.38
CA GLY A 12 -11.18 9.20 5.65
C GLY A 12 -9.79 8.59 5.82
N HIS A 13 -9.45 8.20 7.06
CA HIS A 13 -8.20 7.48 7.33
C HIS A 13 -8.13 6.16 6.55
N LEU A 14 -9.18 5.33 6.60
CA LEU A 14 -9.21 4.06 5.88
C LEU A 14 -9.02 4.28 4.38
N ARG A 15 -9.82 5.19 3.80
CA ARG A 15 -9.80 5.47 2.37
C ARG A 15 -8.43 5.95 1.92
N ARG A 16 -7.80 6.85 2.67
CA ARG A 16 -6.45 7.33 2.39
C ARG A 16 -5.45 6.18 2.35
N GLN A 17 -5.36 5.38 3.41
CA GLN A 17 -4.36 4.31 3.48
C GLN A 17 -4.57 3.25 2.40
N VAL A 18 -5.81 2.88 2.09
CA VAL A 18 -6.09 1.90 1.04
C VAL A 18 -5.74 2.43 -0.35
N LEU A 19 -6.05 3.70 -0.64
CA LEU A 19 -5.83 4.28 -1.97
C LEU A 19 -4.37 4.68 -2.23
N THR A 20 -3.61 5.05 -1.20
CA THR A 20 -2.21 5.49 -1.33
C THR A 20 -1.19 4.39 -1.07
N SER A 21 -1.62 3.18 -0.75
CA SER A 21 -0.74 2.03 -0.50
C SER A 21 -1.12 0.84 -1.37
N ARG A 22 -0.24 -0.17 -1.41
CA ARG A 22 -0.53 -1.45 -2.06
C ARG A 22 0.04 -2.60 -1.25
N ASN A 23 -0.54 -3.78 -1.43
CA ASN A 23 0.05 -5.02 -0.94
C ASN A 23 0.85 -5.77 -2.01
N VAL A 24 1.79 -6.59 -1.55
CA VAL A 24 2.56 -7.48 -2.41
C VAL A 24 1.99 -8.90 -2.26
N ARG A 25 1.47 -9.45 -3.37
CA ARG A 25 0.97 -10.82 -3.43
C ARG A 25 2.13 -11.80 -3.40
N GLY A 26 1.96 -12.86 -2.62
CA GLY A 26 2.93 -13.94 -2.51
C GLY A 26 2.44 -15.04 -1.58
N GLY A 27 3.33 -15.99 -1.31
CA GLY A 27 3.12 -17.06 -0.33
C GLY A 27 4.11 -16.96 0.83
N PRO A 28 4.26 -18.03 1.63
CA PRO A 28 5.15 -18.04 2.80
C PRO A 28 6.60 -17.63 2.49
N LEU A 29 7.11 -17.95 1.30
CA LEU A 29 8.45 -17.53 0.86
C LEU A 29 8.55 -16.02 0.69
N THR A 30 7.52 -15.39 0.11
CA THR A 30 7.44 -13.93 -0.04
C THR A 30 7.28 -13.25 1.32
N ASP A 31 6.43 -13.82 2.19
CA ASP A 31 6.24 -13.34 3.56
C ASP A 31 7.57 -13.34 4.33
N TRP A 32 8.34 -14.43 4.22
CA TRP A 32 9.65 -14.56 4.86
C TRP A 32 10.67 -13.59 4.27
N PHE A 33 10.80 -13.54 2.94
CA PHE A 33 11.76 -12.69 2.25
C PHE A 33 11.52 -11.20 2.51
N LEU A 34 10.26 -10.78 2.55
CA LEU A 34 9.88 -9.40 2.84
C LEU A 34 9.72 -9.11 4.33
N GLY A 35 9.91 -10.08 5.22
CA GLY A 35 9.75 -9.90 6.66
C GLY A 35 8.36 -9.37 7.06
N GLY A 36 7.32 -9.79 6.34
CA GLY A 36 5.94 -9.34 6.52
C GLY A 36 5.64 -7.93 5.99
N LEU A 37 6.55 -7.28 5.26
CA LEU A 37 6.34 -5.96 4.65
C LEU A 37 5.38 -5.97 3.45
N ASN A 38 4.86 -7.12 3.07
CA ASN A 38 3.92 -7.28 1.97
C ASN A 38 2.47 -6.87 2.30
N TYR A 39 2.17 -6.57 3.57
CA TYR A 39 0.86 -6.15 4.09
C TYR A 39 0.84 -4.66 4.48
N GLN A 40 1.26 -3.78 3.56
CA GLN A 40 1.36 -2.33 3.81
C GLN A 40 0.00 -1.69 4.12
N ILE A 41 -1.07 -2.09 3.42
CA ILE A 41 -2.40 -1.54 3.65
C ILE A 41 -2.83 -1.82 5.10
N GLU A 42 -2.75 -3.09 5.54
CA GLU A 42 -3.13 -3.45 6.91
C GLU A 42 -2.17 -2.85 7.93
N HIS A 43 -0.88 -2.74 7.62
CA HIS A 43 0.08 -2.11 8.52
C HIS A 43 -0.26 -0.64 8.78
N HIS A 44 -0.65 0.11 7.75
CA HIS A 44 -1.04 1.51 7.90
C HIS A 44 -2.44 1.67 8.53
N LEU A 45 -3.34 0.69 8.35
CA LEU A 45 -4.64 0.68 9.03
C LEU A 45 -4.52 0.29 10.50
N PHE A 46 -3.58 -0.59 10.85
CA PHE A 46 -3.40 -1.16 12.19
C PHE A 46 -1.91 -1.14 12.59
N PRO A 47 -1.31 0.05 12.81
CA PRO A 47 0.13 0.18 13.06
C PRO A 47 0.61 -0.56 14.32
N SER A 48 -0.27 -0.71 15.32
CA SER A 48 0.01 -1.45 16.56
C SER A 48 -0.18 -2.96 16.44
N MET A 49 -0.71 -3.47 15.31
CA MET A 49 -0.92 -4.91 15.12
C MET A 49 0.40 -5.61 14.79
N PRO A 50 0.73 -6.73 15.45
CA PRO A 50 1.89 -7.53 15.09
C PRO A 50 1.82 -8.00 13.63
N ARG A 51 2.95 -7.93 12.90
CA ARG A 51 3.02 -8.28 11.47
C ARG A 51 2.43 -9.65 11.11
N PRO A 52 2.64 -10.73 11.90
CA PRO A 52 2.05 -12.03 11.59
C PRO A 52 0.51 -12.01 11.55
N HIS A 53 -0.13 -11.10 12.29
CA HIS A 53 -1.58 -10.96 12.33
C HIS A 53 -2.14 -10.13 11.16
N LEU A 54 -1.31 -9.36 10.45
CA LEU A 54 -1.76 -8.57 9.30
C LEU A 54 -2.32 -9.47 8.19
N ARG A 55 -1.75 -10.66 8.01
CA ARG A 55 -2.29 -11.68 7.08
C ARG A 55 -3.71 -12.11 7.43
N LEU A 56 -4.06 -12.13 8.72
CA LEU A 56 -5.40 -12.47 9.19
C LEU A 56 -6.39 -11.30 8.98
N ALA A 57 -5.91 -10.06 9.08
CA ALA A 57 -6.72 -8.86 8.85
C ALA A 57 -7.00 -8.61 7.36
N GLN A 58 -6.06 -8.97 6.48
CA GLN A 58 -6.14 -8.74 5.03
C GLN A 58 -7.48 -9.16 4.38
N PRO A 59 -8.00 -10.39 4.57
CA PRO A 59 -9.27 -10.78 3.95
C PRO A 59 -10.45 -9.91 4.40
N LEU A 60 -10.46 -9.48 5.66
CA LEU A 60 -11.51 -8.61 6.21
C LEU A 60 -11.43 -7.20 5.61
N VAL A 61 -10.23 -6.63 5.53
CA VAL A 61 -10.01 -5.31 4.91
C VAL A 61 -10.41 -5.34 3.43
N ARG A 62 -10.00 -6.39 2.70
CA ARG A 62 -10.37 -6.57 1.29
C ARG A 62 -11.88 -6.70 1.09
N ALA A 63 -12.56 -7.46 1.95
CA ALA A 63 -14.01 -7.61 1.89
C ALA A 63 -14.73 -6.26 2.13
N HIS A 64 -14.29 -5.52 3.14
CA HIS A 64 -14.84 -4.19 3.43
C HIS A 64 -14.61 -3.20 2.27
N CYS A 65 -13.41 -3.21 1.67
CA CYS A 65 -13.12 -2.36 0.51
C CYS A 65 -14.05 -2.69 -0.67
N ARG A 66 -14.32 -3.98 -0.92
CA ARG A 66 -15.26 -4.42 -1.95
C ARG A 66 -16.69 -3.96 -1.67
N GLU A 67 -17.15 -4.08 -0.42
CA GLU A 67 -18.50 -3.66 -0.01
C GLU A 67 -18.70 -2.14 -0.11
N THR A 68 -17.65 -1.36 0.13
CA THR A 68 -17.67 0.11 0.13
C THR A 68 -17.23 0.74 -1.20
N GLY A 69 -16.89 -0.08 -2.21
CA GLY A 69 -16.43 0.39 -3.52
C GLY A 69 -15.04 1.05 -3.49
N ILE A 70 -14.21 0.77 -2.48
CA ILE A 70 -12.85 1.28 -2.38
C ILE A 70 -11.90 0.33 -3.13
N SER A 71 -11.08 0.86 -4.02
CA SER A 71 -10.10 0.06 -4.77
C SER A 71 -8.98 -0.42 -3.85
N TYR A 72 -8.96 -1.72 -3.57
CA TYR A 72 -7.88 -2.38 -2.84
C TYR A 72 -6.85 -2.93 -3.85
N VAL A 73 -5.62 -2.40 -3.80
CA VAL A 73 -4.60 -2.67 -4.83
C VAL A 73 -3.54 -3.65 -4.34
N GLU A 74 -3.22 -4.63 -5.18
CA GLU A 74 -2.10 -5.55 -4.96
C GLU A 74 -1.25 -5.72 -6.24
N ALA A 75 0.00 -6.14 -6.10
CA ALA A 75 0.86 -6.58 -7.20
C ALA A 75 1.72 -7.76 -6.80
N GLY A 76 2.21 -8.54 -7.77
CA GLY A 76 3.30 -9.49 -7.49
C GLY A 76 4.60 -8.75 -7.14
N LEU A 77 5.51 -9.42 -6.45
CA LEU A 77 6.78 -8.83 -6.01
C LEU A 77 7.54 -8.11 -7.14
N VAL A 78 7.82 -8.83 -8.23
CA VAL A 78 8.56 -8.30 -9.39
C VAL A 78 7.84 -7.10 -10.01
N ASP A 79 6.51 -7.18 -10.12
CA ASP A 79 5.73 -6.11 -10.73
C ASP A 79 5.68 -4.87 -9.84
N SER A 80 5.55 -5.04 -8.52
CA SER A 80 5.64 -3.95 -7.54
C SER A 80 6.98 -3.23 -7.64
N TYR A 81 8.09 -3.97 -7.69
CA TYR A 81 9.42 -3.38 -7.87
C TYR A 81 9.57 -2.67 -9.21
N ARG A 82 9.06 -3.26 -10.31
CA ARG A 82 9.08 -2.63 -11.63
C ARG A 82 8.34 -1.30 -11.63
N GLN A 83 7.16 -1.24 -11.01
CA GLN A 83 6.37 -0.01 -10.92
C GLN A 83 7.10 1.07 -10.13
N ALA A 84 7.71 0.72 -8.98
CA ALA A 84 8.50 1.67 -8.19
C ALA A 84 9.71 2.22 -8.96
N LEU A 85 10.48 1.35 -9.62
CA LEU A 85 11.64 1.76 -10.43
C LEU A 85 11.22 2.63 -11.62
N ARG A 86 10.11 2.30 -12.28
CA ARG A 86 9.55 3.09 -13.38
C ARG A 86 9.17 4.49 -12.88
N HIS A 87 8.42 4.56 -11.78
CA HIS A 87 8.02 5.84 -11.20
C HIS A 87 9.23 6.70 -10.83
N MET A 88 10.25 6.13 -10.18
CA MET A 88 11.49 6.85 -9.87
C MET A 88 12.22 7.37 -11.11
N ARG A 89 12.20 6.62 -12.22
CA ARG A 89 12.76 7.11 -13.50
C ARG A 89 11.94 8.26 -14.07
N GLU A 90 10.61 8.13 -14.08
CA GLU A 90 9.71 9.14 -14.63
C GLU A 90 9.81 10.48 -13.88
N VAL A 91 9.79 10.44 -12.54
CA VAL A 91 9.93 11.67 -11.72
C VAL A 91 11.35 12.24 -11.76
N GLY A 92 12.36 11.40 -12.04
CA GLY A 92 13.74 11.80 -12.21
C GLY A 92 14.08 12.35 -13.60
N GLU A 93 13.24 12.11 -14.61
CA GLU A 93 13.47 12.52 -16.01
C GLU A 93 13.79 14.02 -16.14
N PRO A 94 13.01 14.94 -15.53
CA PRO A 94 13.28 16.37 -15.68
C PRO A 94 14.67 16.76 -15.20
N LEU A 95 15.14 16.18 -14.08
CA LEU A 95 16.46 16.48 -13.50
C LEU A 95 17.61 15.98 -14.37
N ARG A 96 17.48 14.80 -14.99
CA ARG A 96 18.49 14.26 -15.92
C ARG A 96 18.57 15.05 -17.21
N SER A 97 17.43 15.56 -17.68
CA SER A 97 17.35 16.38 -18.90
C SER A 97 17.92 17.79 -18.71
N GLN A 98 17.92 18.28 -17.47
CA GLN A 98 18.35 19.65 -17.11
C GLN A 98 19.86 19.75 -16.84
N TYR A 99 20.54 18.63 -16.55
CA TYR A 99 21.98 18.54 -16.33
C TYR A 99 22.54 17.27 -17.01
N PRO A 100 22.89 17.34 -18.31
CA PRO A 100 23.37 16.19 -19.08
C PRO A 100 24.73 15.65 -18.61
#